data_AF-A0A3R9QTA3-F1
#
_entry.id   AF-A0A3R9QTA3-F1
#
_cell.length_a   1.000
_cell.length_b   1.000
_cell.length_c   1.000
_cell.angle_alpha   90.00
_cell.angle_beta   90.00
_cell.angle_gamma   90.00
#
_symmetry.space_group_name_H-M   'P 1'
#
loop_
_entity.id
_entity.type
_entity.pdbx_description
1 polymer ?
#
loop_
_entity_poly.entity_id
_entity_poly.type
_entity_poly.pdbx_seq_one_letter_code
_entity_poly.pdbx_strand_id
1 'polypeptide(L)'
;MPNVFSELPKVSFKFSLDVATVYAIEMALHAHKIEMRVEKQPFSEELLEEWREALSLPNLFWHLRAFTCGRGNFNAKVKRLGEHIILPLLQKSMKIYEDHWKAILPSLRNNVSPLLQAWKIHGREILKGICSASRLEWNIKEIKVFFVEPIAGGNGSAMGDAFPEEGSITFEAAKSPLPVCLHGFTHEIAHLNTTDIIYQEDIRRKVLAECANELVAQQALIEAKILNKLDFDDPIRDIEVWKTESRQEFLYDPEELKQIVENWWFDHLESKKNLRESIKDLFEEALPKMPLKQ
;
A
#
# COMPACT_ATOMS: atom_id res chain seq x y z
N MET A 1 -29.06 4.55 16.76
CA MET A 1 -28.21 5.42 15.91
C MET A 1 -28.96 5.66 14.62
N PRO A 2 -29.26 6.91 14.23
CA PRO A 2 -29.81 7.18 12.90
C PRO A 2 -28.75 6.78 11.86
N ASN A 3 -29.18 6.33 10.67
CA ASN A 3 -28.29 6.01 9.55
C ASN A 3 -27.52 7.28 9.11
N VAL A 4 -26.32 7.51 9.64
CA VAL A 4 -25.41 8.61 9.25
C VAL A 4 -24.24 8.07 8.43
N PHE A 5 -24.52 7.15 7.51
CA PHE A 5 -23.53 6.79 6.51
C PHE A 5 -24.14 7.10 5.16
N SER A 6 -23.61 8.16 4.53
CA SER A 6 -23.69 8.41 3.10
C SER A 6 -23.40 7.10 2.34
N GLU A 7 -24.00 6.96 1.15
CA GLU A 7 -23.98 5.69 0.40
C GLU A 7 -22.60 5.02 0.41
N LEU A 8 -22.54 3.77 0.92
CA LEU A 8 -21.30 3.01 0.95
C LEU A 8 -20.74 2.84 -0.47
N PRO A 9 -19.41 2.87 -0.65
CA PRO A 9 -18.82 2.72 -1.97
C PRO A 9 -19.15 1.37 -2.58
N LYS A 10 -19.35 1.34 -3.89
CA LYS A 10 -19.38 0.09 -4.64
C LYS A 10 -17.97 -0.46 -4.76
N VAL A 11 -17.78 -1.74 -4.43
CA VAL A 11 -16.47 -2.38 -4.56
C VAL A 11 -16.48 -3.30 -5.79
N SER A 12 -15.50 -3.13 -6.68
CA SER A 12 -15.29 -4.01 -7.82
C SER A 12 -13.92 -4.68 -7.76
N PHE A 13 -13.88 -5.95 -8.15
CA PHE A 13 -12.68 -6.79 -8.11
C PHE A 13 -12.21 -7.10 -9.52
N LYS A 14 -10.92 -6.90 -9.79
CA LYS A 14 -10.34 -7.03 -11.13
C LYS A 14 -9.00 -7.75 -11.09
N PHE A 15 -8.79 -8.58 -12.11
CA PHE A 15 -7.47 -9.10 -12.48
C PHE A 15 -7.10 -8.41 -13.80
N SER A 16 -6.19 -7.45 -13.75
CA SER A 16 -5.81 -6.63 -14.91
C SER A 16 -4.35 -6.89 -15.26
N LEU A 17 -4.09 -7.34 -16.49
CA LEU A 17 -2.73 -7.52 -17.01
C LEU A 17 -1.97 -6.19 -17.00
N ASP A 18 -2.65 -5.09 -17.35
CA ASP A 18 -2.03 -3.77 -17.43
C ASP A 18 -1.54 -3.32 -16.04
N VAL A 19 -2.39 -3.45 -15.03
CA VAL A 19 -2.04 -3.09 -13.64
C VAL A 19 -0.96 -4.03 -13.10
N ALA A 20 -1.10 -5.34 -13.32
CA ALA A 20 -0.11 -6.31 -12.88
C ALA A 20 1.26 -6.08 -13.52
N THR A 21 1.29 -5.64 -14.78
CA THR A 21 2.56 -5.30 -15.44
C THR A 21 3.16 -4.03 -14.86
N VAL A 22 2.39 -2.97 -14.71
CA VAL A 22 2.88 -1.70 -14.13
C VAL A 22 3.42 -1.96 -12.73
N TYR A 23 2.68 -2.72 -11.92
CA TYR A 23 3.10 -3.15 -10.59
C TYR A 23 4.42 -3.94 -10.64
N ALA A 24 4.54 -4.94 -11.52
CA ALA A 24 5.78 -5.70 -11.66
C ALA A 24 6.99 -4.84 -12.10
N ILE A 25 6.76 -3.86 -12.98
CA ILE A 25 7.80 -2.92 -13.43
C ILE A 25 8.20 -1.99 -12.28
N GLU A 26 7.25 -1.42 -11.56
CA GLU A 26 7.50 -0.57 -10.40
C GLU A 26 8.34 -1.32 -9.37
N MET A 27 7.98 -2.56 -9.08
CA MET A 27 8.72 -3.41 -8.13
C MET A 27 10.12 -3.75 -8.62
N ALA A 28 10.28 -4.02 -9.93
CA ALA A 28 11.61 -4.14 -10.51
C ALA A 28 12.41 -2.85 -10.32
N LEU A 29 11.84 -1.66 -10.52
CA LEU A 29 12.55 -0.39 -10.29
C LEU A 29 12.90 -0.14 -8.83
N HIS A 30 12.00 -0.47 -7.91
CA HIS A 30 12.19 -0.32 -6.47
C HIS A 30 13.27 -1.26 -5.92
N ALA A 31 13.35 -2.49 -6.42
CA ALA A 31 14.40 -3.46 -6.08
C ALA A 31 15.83 -2.99 -6.46
N HIS A 32 15.98 -1.90 -7.22
CA HIS A 32 17.27 -1.40 -7.73
C HIS A 32 17.71 -0.04 -7.21
N LYS A 33 17.05 0.50 -6.17
CA LYS A 33 17.63 1.57 -5.36
C LYS A 33 18.54 0.95 -4.29
N ILE A 34 19.80 0.72 -4.70
CA ILE A 34 20.99 0.42 -3.88
C ILE A 34 21.11 -1.04 -3.38
N GLU A 35 22.33 -1.57 -3.53
CA GLU A 35 22.83 -2.93 -3.28
C GLU A 35 22.05 -3.79 -2.27
N MET A 36 21.54 -4.97 -2.70
CA MET A 36 21.57 -6.22 -1.91
C MET A 36 21.28 -7.46 -2.79
N ARG A 37 21.97 -8.56 -2.47
CA ARG A 37 21.84 -9.91 -3.07
C ARG A 37 20.47 -10.52 -2.75
N VAL A 38 19.82 -11.16 -3.73
CA VAL A 38 18.60 -11.95 -3.52
C VAL A 38 18.72 -13.30 -4.24
N GLU A 39 18.43 -14.40 -3.52
CA GLU A 39 18.70 -15.78 -3.95
C GLU A 39 17.62 -16.39 -4.87
N LYS A 40 16.49 -15.74 -5.16
CA LYS A 40 15.53 -16.17 -6.20
C LYS A 40 14.77 -14.99 -6.82
N GLN A 41 14.85 -14.84 -8.14
CA GLN A 41 14.14 -13.82 -8.92
C GLN A 41 13.09 -14.48 -9.85
N PRO A 42 11.87 -13.91 -9.96
CA PRO A 42 10.79 -14.44 -10.83
C PRO A 42 10.98 -14.09 -12.31
N PHE A 43 11.82 -13.09 -12.61
CA PHE A 43 12.26 -12.75 -13.94
C PHE A 43 13.68 -13.29 -14.17
N SER A 44 14.04 -13.61 -15.41
CA SER A 44 15.42 -13.96 -15.71
C SER A 44 16.34 -12.78 -15.37
N GLU A 45 17.52 -13.09 -14.84
CA GLU A 45 18.50 -12.08 -14.43
C GLU A 45 18.86 -11.14 -15.60
N GLU A 46 18.99 -11.71 -16.81
CA GLU A 46 19.20 -10.96 -18.06
C GLU A 46 18.06 -9.98 -18.38
N LEU A 47 16.80 -10.38 -18.18
CA LEU A 47 15.66 -9.52 -18.42
C LEU A 47 15.66 -8.38 -17.39
N LEU A 48 15.87 -8.70 -16.11
CA LEU A 48 15.94 -7.68 -15.07
C LEU A 48 17.09 -6.69 -15.29
N GLU A 49 18.24 -7.14 -15.77
CA GLU A 49 19.36 -6.26 -16.15
C GLU A 49 19.03 -5.36 -17.33
N GLU A 50 18.39 -5.88 -18.39
CA GLU A 50 17.94 -5.07 -19.54
C GLU A 50 16.94 -3.99 -19.09
N TRP A 51 16.00 -4.35 -18.22
CA TRP A 51 14.99 -3.45 -17.67
C TRP A 51 15.56 -2.42 -16.71
N ARG A 52 16.49 -2.84 -15.83
CA ARG A 52 17.29 -1.96 -14.98
C ARG A 52 17.99 -0.92 -15.80
N GLU A 53 18.75 -1.33 -16.82
CA GLU A 53 19.50 -0.40 -17.64
C GLU A 53 18.54 0.57 -18.34
N ALA A 54 17.50 0.06 -18.99
CA ALA A 54 16.56 0.86 -19.79
C ALA A 54 15.74 1.89 -18.97
N LEU A 55 15.39 1.57 -17.72
CA LEU A 55 14.55 2.42 -16.86
C LEU A 55 15.28 3.05 -15.68
N SER A 56 16.59 2.81 -15.51
CA SER A 56 17.36 3.40 -14.41
C SER A 56 17.35 4.93 -14.47
N LEU A 57 17.36 5.56 -13.28
CA LEU A 57 17.56 7.00 -13.14
C LEU A 57 18.80 7.50 -13.92
N PRO A 58 19.97 6.83 -13.88
CA PRO A 58 21.11 7.14 -14.74
C PRO A 58 20.83 7.12 -16.25
N ASN A 59 20.06 6.16 -16.77
CA ASN A 59 19.74 6.11 -18.21
C ASN A 59 18.69 7.16 -18.59
N LEU A 60 17.69 7.40 -17.72
CA LEU A 60 16.79 8.55 -17.79
C LEU A 60 17.57 9.88 -17.80
N PHE A 61 18.58 10.03 -16.92
CA PHE A 61 19.45 11.20 -16.87
C PHE A 61 20.40 11.30 -18.07
N TRP A 62 20.90 10.17 -18.60
CA TRP A 62 21.70 10.12 -19.81
C TRP A 62 20.90 10.59 -21.03
N HIS A 63 19.69 10.08 -21.20
CA HIS A 63 18.76 10.54 -22.22
C HIS A 63 18.36 12.00 -22.00
N LEU A 64 18.06 12.43 -20.76
CA LEU A 64 17.82 13.85 -20.44
C LEU A 64 19.04 14.71 -20.75
N ARG A 65 20.27 14.25 -20.56
CA ARG A 65 21.51 14.99 -20.86
C ARG A 65 21.68 15.21 -22.36
N ALA A 66 21.51 14.15 -23.16
CA ALA A 66 21.53 14.26 -24.62
C ALA A 66 20.40 15.17 -25.15
N PHE A 67 19.23 15.16 -24.51
CA PHE A 67 18.08 16.00 -24.87
C PHE A 67 18.18 17.46 -24.36
N THR A 68 18.77 17.71 -23.20
CA THR A 68 18.95 19.06 -22.61
C THR A 68 20.00 19.86 -23.37
N CYS A 69 21.02 19.20 -23.94
CA CYS A 69 22.02 19.84 -24.81
C CYS A 69 21.48 20.31 -26.19
N GLY A 70 20.26 19.89 -26.60
CA GLY A 70 19.62 20.33 -27.84
C GLY A 70 18.78 21.62 -27.67
N ARG A 71 18.51 22.37 -28.74
CA ARG A 71 17.56 23.51 -28.72
C ARG A 71 16.11 23.00 -28.59
N GLY A 72 15.28 23.62 -27.74
CA GLY A 72 13.84 23.33 -27.62
C GLY A 72 13.29 23.44 -26.19
N ASN A 73 11.97 23.58 -26.07
CA ASN A 73 11.24 23.66 -24.80
C ASN A 73 11.36 22.34 -23.98
N PHE A 74 11.67 22.45 -22.69
CA PHE A 74 11.76 21.32 -21.75
C PHE A 74 10.51 20.43 -21.75
N ASN A 75 9.30 21.00 -21.76
CA ASN A 75 8.05 20.23 -21.74
C ASN A 75 7.89 19.34 -22.99
N ALA A 76 8.30 19.84 -24.16
CA ALA A 76 8.27 19.05 -25.39
C ALA A 76 9.29 17.91 -25.37
N LYS A 77 10.44 18.11 -24.69
CA LYS A 77 11.48 17.09 -24.53
C LYS A 77 11.05 15.99 -23.56
N VAL A 78 10.43 16.34 -22.43
CA VAL A 78 9.86 15.37 -21.48
C VAL A 78 8.75 14.55 -22.14
N LYS A 79 7.85 15.21 -22.89
CA LYS A 79 6.82 14.53 -23.67
C LYS A 79 7.43 13.52 -24.65
N ARG A 80 8.47 13.93 -25.39
CA ARG A 80 9.17 13.06 -26.34
C ARG A 80 9.87 11.86 -25.67
N LEU A 81 10.45 12.05 -24.49
CA LEU A 81 11.04 10.98 -23.68
C LEU A 81 9.97 9.96 -23.24
N GLY A 82 8.83 10.45 -22.73
CA GLY A 82 7.69 9.61 -22.37
C GLY A 82 7.16 8.81 -23.57
N GLU A 83 6.86 9.48 -24.67
CA GLU A 83 6.18 8.89 -25.83
C GLU A 83 7.07 7.95 -26.67
N HIS A 84 8.36 8.27 -26.84
CA HIS A 84 9.22 7.56 -27.78
C HIS A 84 10.27 6.66 -27.13
N ILE A 85 10.50 6.76 -25.83
CA ILE A 85 11.51 5.96 -25.12
C ILE A 85 10.82 5.13 -24.04
N ILE A 86 10.15 5.77 -23.08
CA ILE A 86 9.55 5.05 -21.94
C ILE A 86 8.37 4.19 -22.40
N LEU A 87 7.42 4.74 -23.15
CA LEU A 87 6.22 4.01 -23.56
C LEU A 87 6.54 2.76 -24.43
N PRO A 88 7.41 2.82 -25.46
CA PRO A 88 7.77 1.63 -26.22
C PRO A 88 8.49 0.57 -25.39
N LEU A 89 9.32 0.99 -24.42
CA LEU A 89 9.91 0.07 -23.46
C LEU A 89 8.79 -0.62 -22.70
N LEU A 90 7.97 0.12 -21.94
CA LEU A 90 6.84 -0.44 -21.16
C LEU A 90 5.99 -1.42 -21.98
N GLN A 91 5.66 -1.10 -23.23
CA GLN A 91 4.93 -1.99 -24.14
C GLN A 91 5.67 -3.31 -24.43
N LYS A 92 6.99 -3.28 -24.59
CA LYS A 92 7.84 -4.47 -24.69
C LYS A 92 7.79 -5.30 -23.40
N SER A 93 7.79 -4.67 -22.22
CA SER A 93 7.64 -5.37 -20.93
C SER A 93 6.31 -6.09 -20.87
N MET A 94 5.23 -5.36 -21.16
CA MET A 94 3.88 -5.90 -21.12
C MET A 94 3.75 -7.14 -21.98
N LYS A 95 4.32 -7.11 -23.19
CA LYS A 95 4.32 -8.27 -24.07
C LYS A 95 5.09 -9.47 -23.50
N ILE A 96 6.21 -9.24 -22.83
CA ILE A 96 7.01 -10.31 -22.21
C ILE A 96 6.30 -10.85 -20.96
N TYR A 97 5.72 -9.97 -20.15
CA TYR A 97 5.01 -10.33 -18.91
C TYR A 97 3.67 -11.02 -19.17
N GLU A 98 3.05 -10.79 -20.33
CA GLU A 98 1.74 -11.34 -20.69
C GLU A 98 1.66 -12.87 -20.55
N ASP A 99 2.68 -13.59 -21.01
CA ASP A 99 2.69 -15.05 -20.95
C ASP A 99 2.82 -15.57 -19.51
N HIS A 100 3.67 -14.90 -18.71
CA HIS A 100 3.81 -15.18 -17.27
C HIS A 100 2.49 -14.93 -16.53
N TRP A 101 1.88 -13.77 -16.75
CA TRP A 101 0.61 -13.41 -16.14
C TRP A 101 -0.48 -14.43 -16.45
N LYS A 102 -0.60 -14.87 -17.71
CA LYS A 102 -1.55 -15.92 -18.11
C LYS A 102 -1.29 -17.24 -17.39
N ALA A 103 -0.02 -17.60 -17.18
CA ALA A 103 0.36 -18.83 -16.50
C ALA A 103 -0.01 -18.81 -15.00
N ILE A 104 0.20 -17.68 -14.31
CA ILE A 104 -0.05 -17.58 -12.86
C ILE A 104 -1.51 -17.23 -12.51
N LEU A 105 -2.25 -16.58 -13.41
CA LEU A 105 -3.61 -16.07 -13.15
C LEU A 105 -4.57 -17.11 -12.57
N PRO A 106 -4.62 -18.38 -13.03
CA PRO A 106 -5.45 -19.39 -12.40
C PRO A 106 -5.12 -19.63 -10.92
N SER A 107 -3.82 -19.63 -10.56
CA SER A 107 -3.38 -19.77 -9.17
C SER A 107 -3.78 -18.55 -8.34
N LEU A 108 -3.58 -17.34 -8.88
CA LEU A 108 -3.95 -16.10 -8.17
C LEU A 108 -5.46 -16.08 -7.85
N ARG A 109 -6.29 -16.48 -8.82
CA ARG A 109 -7.74 -16.62 -8.63
C ARG A 109 -8.10 -17.61 -7.52
N ASN A 110 -7.38 -18.73 -7.45
CA ASN A 110 -7.60 -19.72 -6.40
C ASN A 110 -7.19 -19.18 -5.02
N ASN A 111 -6.08 -18.45 -4.94
CA ASN A 111 -5.58 -17.87 -3.69
C ASN A 111 -6.56 -16.85 -3.10
N VAL A 112 -7.13 -15.97 -3.93
CA VAL A 112 -8.03 -14.91 -3.44
C VAL A 112 -9.50 -15.33 -3.34
N SER A 113 -9.88 -16.50 -3.88
CA SER A 113 -11.27 -16.98 -3.84
C SER A 113 -11.87 -17.00 -2.42
N PRO A 114 -11.17 -17.50 -1.38
CA PRO A 114 -11.66 -17.42 0.00
C PRO A 114 -11.86 -15.98 0.50
N LEU A 115 -10.94 -15.06 0.17
CA LEU A 115 -11.05 -13.65 0.53
C LEU A 115 -12.29 -13.02 -0.12
N LEU A 116 -12.54 -13.29 -1.40
CA LEU A 116 -13.72 -12.80 -2.11
C LEU A 116 -15.03 -13.35 -1.54
N GLN A 117 -15.04 -14.63 -1.12
CA GLN A 117 -16.20 -15.22 -0.46
C GLN A 117 -16.48 -14.56 0.89
N ALA A 118 -15.45 -14.34 1.71
CA ALA A 118 -15.58 -13.63 2.97
C ALA A 118 -16.07 -12.19 2.76
N TRP A 119 -15.50 -11.47 1.78
CA TRP A 119 -15.92 -10.11 1.46
C TRP A 119 -17.38 -10.03 0.99
N LYS A 120 -17.85 -11.00 0.20
CA LYS A 120 -19.25 -11.07 -0.21
C LYS A 120 -20.22 -11.14 0.98
N ILE A 121 -19.81 -11.80 2.06
CA ILE A 121 -20.62 -11.98 3.27
C ILE A 121 -20.50 -10.75 4.18
N HIS A 122 -19.28 -10.27 4.41
CA HIS A 122 -18.99 -9.31 5.46
C HIS A 122 -18.67 -7.89 4.99
N GLY A 123 -18.33 -7.70 3.71
CA GLY A 123 -17.74 -6.45 3.18
C GLY A 123 -18.56 -5.21 3.48
N ARG A 124 -19.90 -5.31 3.47
CA ARG A 124 -20.75 -4.17 3.85
C ARG A 124 -20.56 -3.74 5.31
N GLU A 125 -20.49 -4.69 6.23
CA GLU A 125 -20.31 -4.38 7.65
C GLU A 125 -18.87 -3.95 7.94
N ILE A 126 -17.89 -4.49 7.20
CA ILE A 126 -16.49 -4.02 7.24
C ILE A 126 -16.41 -2.55 6.83
N LEU A 127 -17.02 -2.16 5.70
CA LEU A 127 -17.00 -0.76 5.23
C LEU A 127 -17.65 0.21 6.22
N LYS A 128 -18.72 -0.22 6.92
CA LYS A 128 -19.31 0.57 8.01
C LYS A 128 -18.39 0.62 9.22
N GLY A 129 -17.75 -0.48 9.56
CA GLY A 129 -16.79 -0.57 10.65
C GLY A 129 -15.64 0.41 10.44
N ILE A 130 -15.13 0.53 9.22
CA ILE A 130 -14.10 1.53 8.87
C ILE A 130 -14.63 2.95 9.11
N CYS A 131 -15.85 3.28 8.65
CA CYS A 131 -16.45 4.59 8.91
C CYS A 131 -16.71 4.84 10.40
N SER A 132 -17.14 3.83 11.14
CA SER A 132 -17.44 3.90 12.56
C SER A 132 -16.18 4.16 13.38
N ALA A 133 -15.14 3.34 13.15
CA ALA A 133 -13.85 3.44 13.82
C ALA A 133 -13.16 4.76 13.51
N SER A 134 -13.12 5.19 12.25
CA SER A 134 -12.49 6.46 11.86
C SER A 134 -13.34 7.70 12.14
N ARG A 135 -14.66 7.52 12.28
CA ARG A 135 -15.68 8.59 12.23
C ARG A 135 -15.56 9.47 10.99
N LEU A 136 -15.19 8.88 9.86
CA LEU A 136 -15.08 9.51 8.56
C LEU A 136 -16.11 8.97 7.57
N GLU A 137 -16.72 9.86 6.80
CA GLU A 137 -17.58 9.49 5.68
C GLU A 137 -16.75 9.15 4.44
N TRP A 138 -17.26 8.21 3.64
CA TRP A 138 -16.65 7.87 2.36
C TRP A 138 -16.76 9.03 1.37
N ASN A 139 -15.63 9.48 0.85
CA ASN A 139 -15.56 10.49 -0.21
C ASN A 139 -15.51 9.88 -1.63
N ILE A 140 -15.33 8.56 -1.72
CA ILE A 140 -15.24 7.82 -2.98
C ILE A 140 -16.51 7.01 -3.22
N LYS A 141 -16.99 7.00 -4.47
CA LYS A 141 -18.21 6.28 -4.85
C LYS A 141 -17.95 4.84 -5.28
N GLU A 142 -16.77 4.57 -5.81
CA GLU A 142 -16.35 3.26 -6.30
C GLU A 142 -14.94 2.98 -5.80
N ILE A 143 -14.74 1.76 -5.28
CA ILE A 143 -13.44 1.20 -4.93
C ILE A 143 -13.12 0.11 -5.96
N LYS A 144 -11.98 0.24 -6.64
CA LYS A 144 -11.48 -0.76 -7.58
C LYS A 144 -10.31 -1.51 -6.95
N VAL A 145 -10.47 -2.82 -6.84
CA VAL A 145 -9.47 -3.70 -6.25
C VAL A 145 -8.79 -4.47 -7.38
N PHE A 146 -7.47 -4.32 -7.49
CA PHE A 146 -6.67 -5.03 -8.46
C PHE A 146 -5.81 -6.09 -7.77
N PHE A 147 -6.07 -7.37 -8.08
CA PHE A 147 -5.22 -8.44 -7.58
C PHE A 147 -3.99 -8.61 -8.46
N VAL A 148 -2.82 -8.60 -7.84
CA VAL A 148 -1.51 -8.67 -8.51
C VAL A 148 -0.69 -9.86 -8.02
N GLU A 149 0.40 -10.17 -8.72
CA GLU A 149 1.32 -11.22 -8.30
C GLU A 149 2.00 -10.85 -6.97
N PRO A 150 2.09 -11.78 -6.00
CA PRO A 150 2.85 -11.56 -4.77
C PRO A 150 4.35 -11.47 -5.05
N ILE A 151 5.02 -10.52 -4.43
CA ILE A 151 6.46 -10.38 -4.59
C ILE A 151 7.18 -11.34 -3.63
N ALA A 152 8.18 -12.07 -4.14
CA ALA A 152 9.01 -12.96 -3.34
C ALA A 152 9.84 -12.16 -2.32
N GLY A 153 9.32 -12.00 -1.11
CA GLY A 153 9.97 -11.24 -0.02
C GLY A 153 9.06 -10.99 1.19
N GLY A 154 7.74 -11.03 1.03
CA GLY A 154 6.82 -10.94 2.16
C GLY A 154 6.91 -12.20 3.03
N ASN A 155 7.21 -12.03 4.32
CA ASN A 155 7.20 -13.08 5.35
C ASN A 155 5.78 -13.63 5.63
N GLY A 156 5.01 -13.99 4.59
CA GLY A 156 3.64 -14.48 4.70
C GLY A 156 2.57 -13.41 4.94
N SER A 157 2.94 -12.12 5.00
CA SER A 157 2.00 -10.98 5.10
C SER A 157 1.33 -10.72 3.74
N ALA A 158 0.02 -10.46 3.75
CA ALA A 158 -0.69 -10.00 2.56
C ALA A 158 -0.53 -8.48 2.46
N MET A 159 0.22 -8.02 1.47
CA MET A 159 0.51 -6.59 1.25
C MET A 159 -0.36 -6.02 0.13
N GLY A 160 -0.54 -4.71 0.13
CA GLY A 160 -1.13 -3.99 -0.98
C GLY A 160 -0.74 -2.52 -0.94
N ASP A 161 -1.26 -1.77 -1.90
CA ASP A 161 -1.09 -0.32 -1.94
C ASP A 161 -2.42 0.33 -2.25
N ALA A 162 -2.67 1.47 -1.63
CA ALA A 162 -3.86 2.28 -1.88
C ALA A 162 -3.54 3.51 -2.73
N PHE A 163 -4.42 3.79 -3.70
CA PHE A 163 -4.38 4.92 -4.63
C PHE A 163 -5.66 5.74 -4.48
N PRO A 164 -5.71 6.65 -3.50
CA PRO A 164 -6.99 7.15 -3.02
C PRO A 164 -7.61 8.24 -3.90
N GLU A 165 -6.77 8.99 -4.62
CA GLU A 165 -7.21 9.91 -5.68
C GLU A 165 -7.96 9.16 -6.80
N GLU A 166 -7.62 7.89 -7.02
CA GLU A 166 -8.21 7.04 -8.05
C GLU A 166 -9.32 6.13 -7.53
N GLY A 167 -9.52 6.07 -6.21
CA GLY A 167 -10.41 5.13 -5.55
C GLY A 167 -10.03 3.68 -5.86
N SER A 168 -8.74 3.35 -5.83
CA SER A 168 -8.30 1.99 -6.17
C SER A 168 -7.22 1.47 -5.23
N ILE A 169 -7.11 0.14 -5.12
CA ILE A 169 -6.03 -0.53 -4.42
C ILE A 169 -5.43 -1.64 -5.29
N THR A 170 -4.15 -1.88 -5.14
CA THR A 170 -3.49 -3.14 -5.52
C THR A 170 -3.40 -4.04 -4.31
N PHE A 171 -3.62 -5.34 -4.48
CA PHE A 171 -3.52 -6.31 -3.40
C PHE A 171 -2.83 -7.58 -3.89
N GLU A 172 -1.78 -7.99 -3.20
CA GLU A 172 -1.03 -9.19 -3.55
C GLU A 172 -1.90 -10.44 -3.33
N ALA A 173 -2.07 -11.23 -4.38
CA ALA A 173 -2.84 -12.48 -4.34
C ALA A 173 -2.03 -13.65 -3.73
N ALA A 174 -1.49 -13.40 -2.54
CA ALA A 174 -0.62 -14.33 -1.81
C ALA A 174 -1.42 -15.47 -1.19
N LYS A 175 -0.76 -16.62 -1.03
CA LYS A 175 -1.32 -17.74 -0.29
C LYS A 175 -1.04 -17.54 1.20
N SER A 176 -1.92 -16.79 1.88
CA SER A 176 -1.86 -16.57 3.33
C SER A 176 -3.14 -17.07 4.02
N PRO A 177 -3.12 -17.29 5.35
CA PRO A 177 -4.32 -17.61 6.10
C PRO A 177 -5.40 -16.54 5.88
N LEU A 178 -6.66 -16.96 5.73
CA LEU A 178 -7.77 -16.04 5.45
C LEU A 178 -7.86 -14.85 6.42
N PRO A 179 -7.66 -15.00 7.74
CA PRO A 179 -7.67 -13.85 8.65
C PRO A 179 -6.60 -12.81 8.32
N VAL A 180 -5.39 -13.25 7.95
CA VAL A 180 -4.28 -12.36 7.56
C VAL A 180 -4.62 -11.62 6.27
N CYS A 181 -5.12 -12.34 5.26
CA CYS A 181 -5.55 -11.73 4.01
C CYS A 181 -6.68 -10.72 4.22
N LEU A 182 -7.67 -11.06 5.06
CA LEU A 182 -8.82 -10.19 5.29
C LEU A 182 -8.43 -8.94 6.08
N HIS A 183 -7.49 -9.06 7.01
CA HIS A 183 -6.92 -7.94 7.74
C HIS A 183 -6.17 -6.97 6.82
N GLY A 184 -5.13 -7.45 6.12
CA GLY A 184 -4.38 -6.62 5.18
C GLY A 184 -5.28 -6.02 4.10
N PHE A 185 -6.26 -6.78 3.60
CA PHE A 185 -7.22 -6.26 2.63
C PHE A 185 -8.10 -5.13 3.19
N THR A 186 -8.49 -5.24 4.45
CA THR A 186 -9.27 -4.20 5.14
C THR A 186 -8.42 -2.97 5.42
N HIS A 187 -7.15 -3.15 5.78
CA HIS A 187 -6.16 -2.09 5.94
C HIS A 187 -6.00 -1.25 4.67
N GLU A 188 -5.77 -1.88 3.52
CA GLU A 188 -5.65 -1.17 2.24
C GLU A 188 -6.93 -0.41 1.86
N ILE A 189 -8.10 -0.96 2.18
CA ILE A 189 -9.36 -0.25 1.97
C ILE A 189 -9.53 0.91 2.95
N ALA A 190 -9.07 0.78 4.19
CA ALA A 190 -9.10 1.85 5.18
C ALA A 190 -8.25 3.05 4.73
N HIS A 191 -7.09 2.79 4.11
CA HIS A 191 -6.24 3.83 3.51
C HIS A 191 -6.98 4.75 2.56
N LEU A 192 -7.94 4.25 1.79
CA LEU A 192 -8.74 5.07 0.87
C LEU A 192 -9.62 6.11 1.58
N ASN A 193 -9.95 5.90 2.85
CA ASN A 193 -10.76 6.81 3.66
C ASN A 193 -9.91 7.77 4.51
N THR A 194 -8.67 7.38 4.77
CA THR A 194 -7.76 8.05 5.72
C THR A 194 -6.54 8.69 5.05
N THR A 195 -6.47 8.68 3.73
CA THR A 195 -5.29 9.08 2.93
C THR A 195 -4.71 10.44 3.25
N ASP A 196 -5.58 11.43 3.49
CA ASP A 196 -5.16 12.80 3.79
C ASP A 196 -4.43 12.91 5.15
N ILE A 197 -4.46 11.84 5.94
CA ILE A 197 -3.70 11.68 7.18
C ILE A 197 -2.28 11.17 6.91
N ILE A 198 -2.08 10.34 5.86
CA ILE A 198 -0.84 9.57 5.61
C ILE A 198 0.18 10.35 4.76
N TYR A 199 -0.27 11.20 3.83
CA TYR A 199 0.62 12.05 3.04
C TYR A 199 1.20 13.17 3.89
N GLN A 200 2.34 12.90 4.53
CA GLN A 200 3.06 13.82 5.40
C GLN A 200 4.53 13.87 4.97
N GLU A 201 5.11 15.07 4.89
CA GLU A 201 6.54 15.26 4.55
C GLU A 201 7.49 14.60 5.57
N ASP A 202 7.00 14.32 6.78
CA ASP A 202 7.73 13.65 7.86
C ASP A 202 7.41 12.14 7.86
N ILE A 203 8.42 11.32 7.57
CA ILE A 203 8.32 9.85 7.54
C ILE A 203 7.77 9.25 8.84
N ARG A 204 8.05 9.86 10.00
CA ARG A 204 7.57 9.36 11.30
C ARG A 204 6.05 9.44 11.40
N ARG A 205 5.46 10.48 10.81
CA ARG A 205 4.01 10.63 10.74
C ARG A 205 3.39 9.58 9.82
N LYS A 206 4.05 9.22 8.71
CA LYS A 206 3.62 8.10 7.87
C LYS A 206 3.53 6.81 8.69
N VAL A 207 4.58 6.46 9.45
CA VAL A 207 4.59 5.27 10.33
C VAL A 207 3.41 5.29 11.31
N LEU A 208 3.21 6.41 12.01
CA LEU A 208 2.11 6.54 12.97
C LEU A 208 0.72 6.47 12.31
N ALA A 209 0.56 7.01 11.11
CA ALA A 209 -0.68 6.93 10.34
C ALA A 209 -0.98 5.49 9.88
N GLU A 210 0.04 4.72 9.53
CA GLU A 210 -0.10 3.31 9.21
C GLU A 210 -0.53 2.49 10.44
N CYS A 211 0.07 2.73 11.61
CA CYS A 211 -0.41 2.12 12.86
C CYS A 211 -1.88 2.45 13.14
N ALA A 212 -2.29 3.70 12.90
CA ALA A 212 -3.69 4.11 13.06
C ALA A 212 -4.63 3.36 12.08
N ASN A 213 -4.22 3.16 10.83
CA ASN A 213 -5.02 2.42 9.85
C ASN A 213 -5.15 0.94 10.17
N GLU A 214 -4.09 0.34 10.70
CA GLU A 214 -4.12 -1.04 11.13
C GLU A 214 -5.14 -1.22 12.28
N LEU A 215 -5.17 -0.29 13.24
CA LEU A 215 -6.17 -0.28 14.32
C LEU A 215 -7.60 -0.05 13.80
N VAL A 216 -7.78 0.84 12.82
CA VAL A 216 -9.07 1.01 12.13
C VAL A 216 -9.51 -0.29 11.47
N ALA A 217 -8.60 -1.00 10.79
CA ALA A 217 -8.89 -2.27 10.13
C ALA A 217 -9.31 -3.34 11.14
N GLN A 218 -8.56 -3.52 12.22
CA GLN A 218 -8.93 -4.46 13.28
C GLN A 218 -10.27 -4.13 13.91
N GLN A 219 -10.50 -2.86 14.26
CA GLN A 219 -11.75 -2.42 14.86
C GLN A 219 -12.93 -2.66 13.90
N ALA A 220 -12.75 -2.39 12.61
CA ALA A 220 -13.77 -2.68 11.60
C ALA A 220 -14.11 -4.18 11.53
N LEU A 221 -13.12 -5.06 11.65
CA LEU A 221 -13.32 -6.51 11.67
C LEU A 221 -13.99 -6.99 12.97
N ILE A 222 -13.70 -6.36 14.11
CA ILE A 222 -14.39 -6.63 15.38
C ILE A 222 -15.86 -6.24 15.28
N GLU A 223 -16.16 -5.05 14.75
CA GLU A 223 -17.53 -4.57 14.55
C GLU A 223 -18.30 -5.45 13.56
N ALA A 224 -17.61 -5.97 12.54
CA ALA A 224 -18.15 -6.95 11.60
C ALA A 224 -18.31 -8.37 12.21
N LYS A 225 -17.92 -8.57 13.48
CA LYS A 225 -17.94 -9.85 14.23
C LYS A 225 -17.08 -10.95 13.62
N ILE A 226 -15.97 -10.55 13.02
CA ILE A 226 -14.99 -11.45 12.41
C ILE A 226 -13.82 -11.68 13.36
N LEU A 227 -13.35 -10.62 14.01
CA LEU A 227 -12.39 -10.69 15.11
C LEU A 227 -13.12 -10.54 16.45
N ASN A 228 -12.53 -11.11 17.50
CA ASN A 228 -13.12 -11.09 18.85
C ASN A 228 -12.64 -9.90 19.69
N LYS A 229 -11.40 -9.45 19.46
CA LYS A 229 -10.74 -8.38 20.22
C LYS A 229 -9.64 -7.75 19.37
N LEU A 230 -9.18 -6.57 19.80
CA LEU A 230 -7.96 -5.97 19.28
C LEU A 230 -6.77 -6.87 19.66
N ASP A 231 -5.88 -7.05 18.72
CA ASP A 231 -4.56 -7.62 18.91
C ASP A 231 -3.58 -6.47 18.76
N PHE A 232 -2.87 -6.09 19.83
CA PHE A 232 -1.84 -5.04 19.76
C PHE A 232 -0.43 -5.62 19.54
N ASP A 233 -0.32 -6.96 19.50
CA ASP A 233 0.91 -7.63 19.11
C ASP A 233 1.00 -7.83 17.59
N ASP A 234 -0.10 -7.71 16.85
CA ASP A 234 -0.20 -7.72 15.37
C ASP A 234 0.10 -6.36 14.68
N PRO A 235 -0.38 -5.18 15.13
CA PRO A 235 -0.28 -3.90 14.43
C PRO A 235 1.09 -3.25 14.57
N ILE A 236 1.86 -3.72 15.56
CA ILE A 236 3.22 -3.31 15.87
C ILE A 236 4.20 -4.39 15.43
N ARG A 237 3.77 -5.34 14.59
CA ARG A 237 4.60 -6.50 14.20
C ARG A 237 5.91 -6.17 13.55
N ASP A 238 6.17 -4.92 13.21
CA ASP A 238 7.39 -4.63 12.49
C ASP A 238 7.91 -3.21 12.69
N ILE A 239 7.66 -2.54 13.83
CA ILE A 239 8.23 -1.19 14.10
C ILE A 239 9.78 -1.19 13.88
N GLU A 240 10.44 -2.32 14.16
CA GLU A 240 11.84 -2.60 13.80
C GLU A 240 12.12 -2.77 12.27
N VAL A 241 11.15 -3.22 11.47
CA VAL A 241 11.18 -3.36 9.99
C VAL A 241 10.57 -2.15 9.27
N TRP A 242 9.87 -1.26 9.98
CA TRP A 242 9.61 0.13 9.59
C TRP A 242 10.93 0.94 9.59
N LYS A 243 12.10 0.30 9.43
CA LYS A 243 13.16 0.80 8.54
C LYS A 243 12.54 1.09 7.19
N THR A 244 11.84 2.21 7.16
CA THR A 244 11.05 2.64 6.02
C THR A 244 11.91 2.58 4.77
N GLU A 245 11.25 2.43 3.64
CA GLU A 245 11.74 2.49 2.26
C GLU A 245 12.82 3.60 2.00
N SER A 246 13.03 4.51 2.96
CA SER A 246 14.02 5.59 3.02
C SER A 246 15.38 5.27 3.66
N ARG A 247 15.69 4.04 4.11
CA ARG A 247 16.90 3.69 4.92
C ARG A 247 17.02 4.39 6.29
N GLN A 248 16.06 5.21 6.68
CA GLN A 248 16.15 5.95 7.93
C GLN A 248 15.95 5.00 9.11
N GLU A 249 16.92 4.98 10.03
CA GLU A 249 16.81 4.24 11.29
C GLU A 249 16.20 5.15 12.35
N PHE A 250 15.16 4.65 13.02
CA PHE A 250 14.51 5.35 14.12
C PHE A 250 15.18 4.93 15.44
N LEU A 251 15.34 5.88 16.35
CA LEU A 251 15.91 5.68 17.68
C LEU A 251 14.80 5.82 18.72
N TYR A 252 13.86 4.89 18.77
CA TYR A 252 12.81 4.86 19.79
C TYR A 252 12.79 3.52 20.53
N ASP A 253 12.17 3.50 21.70
CA ASP A 253 11.82 2.26 22.40
C ASP A 253 10.48 1.73 21.83
N PRO A 254 10.46 0.54 21.19
CA PRO A 254 9.25 -0.05 20.62
C PRO A 254 8.10 -0.18 21.63
N GLU A 255 8.40 -0.51 22.88
CA GLU A 255 7.39 -0.70 23.92
C GLU A 255 6.82 0.64 24.40
N GLU A 256 7.67 1.67 24.49
CA GLU A 256 7.20 3.03 24.80
C GLU A 256 6.26 3.54 23.70
N LEU A 257 6.63 3.36 22.43
CA LEU A 257 5.82 3.77 21.29
C LEU A 257 4.51 3.00 21.20
N LYS A 258 4.55 1.69 21.45
CA LYS A 258 3.36 0.83 21.56
C LYS A 258 2.38 1.38 22.57
N GLN A 259 2.84 1.67 23.79
CA GLN A 259 1.97 2.16 24.86
C GLN A 259 1.32 3.50 24.50
N ILE A 260 2.05 4.41 23.85
CA ILE A 260 1.52 5.70 23.37
C ILE A 260 0.41 5.47 22.35
N VAL A 261 0.64 4.61 21.36
CA VAL A 261 -0.34 4.29 20.31
C VAL A 261 -1.59 3.60 20.90
N GLU A 262 -1.40 2.66 21.84
CA GLU A 262 -2.50 1.98 22.53
C GLU A 262 -3.37 2.95 23.32
N ASN A 263 -2.75 3.76 24.18
CA ASN A 263 -3.46 4.75 24.99
C ASN A 263 -4.24 5.73 24.10
N TRP A 264 -3.58 6.24 23.06
CA TRP A 264 -4.21 7.11 22.08
C TRP A 264 -5.42 6.45 21.41
N TRP A 265 -5.36 5.16 21.07
CA TRP A 265 -6.47 4.48 20.44
C TRP A 265 -7.68 4.33 21.38
N PHE A 266 -7.46 3.99 22.65
CA PHE A 266 -8.54 3.94 23.63
C PHE A 266 -9.17 5.33 23.83
N ASP A 267 -8.34 6.36 24.01
CA ASP A 267 -8.80 7.74 24.10
C ASP A 267 -9.55 8.17 22.85
N HIS A 268 -9.08 7.75 21.67
CA HIS A 268 -9.76 7.95 20.40
C HIS A 268 -11.16 7.37 20.48
N LEU A 269 -11.30 6.07 20.77
CA LEU A 269 -12.61 5.38 20.80
C LEU A 269 -13.60 6.04 21.78
N GLU A 270 -13.14 6.55 22.92
CA GLU A 270 -13.98 7.24 23.92
C GLU A 270 -14.29 8.71 23.56
N SER A 271 -13.47 9.33 22.72
CA SER A 271 -13.64 10.72 22.31
C SER A 271 -14.75 10.91 21.27
N LYS A 272 -15.11 12.18 21.03
CA LYS A 272 -15.97 12.59 19.90
C LYS A 272 -15.18 13.02 18.66
N LYS A 273 -13.84 13.02 18.73
CA LYS A 273 -12.97 13.47 17.64
C LYS A 273 -13.01 12.48 16.50
N ASN A 274 -13.05 12.93 15.25
CA ASN A 274 -12.78 12.01 14.14
C ASN A 274 -11.28 11.67 14.06
N LEU A 275 -10.91 10.69 13.23
CA LEU A 275 -9.51 10.23 13.14
C LEU A 275 -8.55 11.35 12.73
N ARG A 276 -8.97 12.26 11.83
CA ARG A 276 -8.16 13.42 11.38
C ARG A 276 -7.85 14.38 12.52
N GLU A 277 -8.78 14.55 13.44
CA GLU A 277 -8.63 15.41 14.61
C GLU A 277 -7.80 14.72 15.68
N SER A 278 -8.09 13.45 15.96
CA SER A 278 -7.49 12.69 17.05
C SER A 278 -6.03 12.32 16.79
N ILE A 279 -5.65 12.02 15.54
CA ILE A 279 -4.27 11.62 15.23
C ILE A 279 -3.24 12.75 15.44
N LYS A 280 -3.70 14.00 15.50
CA LYS A 280 -2.83 15.14 15.86
C LYS A 280 -2.30 14.99 17.29
N ASP A 281 -3.13 14.49 18.20
CA ASP A 281 -2.73 14.21 19.58
C ASP A 281 -1.66 13.11 19.62
N LEU A 282 -1.83 12.04 18.81
CA LEU A 282 -0.81 11.00 18.65
C LEU A 282 0.52 11.57 18.15
N PHE A 283 0.48 12.45 17.14
CA PHE A 283 1.69 13.06 16.60
C PHE A 283 2.39 13.96 17.63
N GLU A 284 1.64 14.72 18.42
CA GLU A 284 2.19 15.58 19.47
C GLU A 284 2.91 14.76 20.56
N GLU A 285 2.38 13.60 20.92
CA GLU A 285 2.95 12.74 21.96
C GLU A 285 4.07 11.82 21.45
N ALA A 286 3.89 11.18 20.30
CA ALA A 286 4.81 10.16 19.80
C ALA A 286 6.04 10.73 19.06
N LEU A 287 5.91 11.82 18.29
CA LEU A 287 7.03 12.33 17.48
C LEU A 287 8.27 12.72 18.30
N PRO A 288 8.17 13.35 19.50
CA PRO A 288 9.32 13.60 20.36
C PRO A 288 10.05 12.33 20.82
N LYS A 289 9.35 11.18 20.83
CA LYS A 289 9.87 9.86 21.23
C LYS A 289 10.44 9.07 20.07
N MET A 290 10.26 9.55 18.83
CA MET A 290 10.77 8.94 17.61
C MET A 290 11.87 9.80 16.96
N PRO A 291 13.04 10.03 17.60
CA PRO A 291 14.14 10.70 16.93
C PRO A 291 14.70 9.85 15.80
N LEU A 292 15.10 10.50 14.70
CA LEU A 292 15.82 9.85 13.61
C LEU A 292 17.30 9.74 13.98
N LYS A 293 17.93 8.61 13.62
CA LYS A 293 19.38 8.46 13.70
C LYS A 293 20.02 9.43 12.70
N GLN A 294 20.88 10.32 13.19
CA GLN A 294 21.65 11.27 12.38
C GLN A 294 22.71 10.57 11.54
#